data_AF-F5T5P9-F1
#
_entry.id   AF-F5T5P9-F1
#
_cell.length_a   1.000
_cell.length_b   1.000
_cell.length_c   1.000
_cell.angle_alpha   90.00
_cell.angle_beta   90.00
_cell.angle_gamma   90.00
#
_symmetry.space_group_name_H-M   'P 1'
#
loop_
_entity.id
_entity.type
_entity.pdbx_description
1 polymer ?
#
loop_
_entity_poly.entity_id
_entity_poly.type
_entity_poly.pdbx_seq_one_letter_code
_entity_poly.pdbx_strand_id
1 'polypeptide(L)'
;MENLESRGVHVLKSKEELKALEQGIVVIRAHGVGKEIYELLEKRGLKIVDSSCPFVRKIQKLVFEHSKAGESVIVMGDPEHPEIQGILGWGDGDVTALKGIEEVLRLPDGNGKKFLLWHRPLSILINSKQFLKLLKKGVSYICYQYDLQRNFRTAVRSKGISW
;
A
#
# COMPACT_ATOMS: atom_id res chain seq x y z
N MET A 1 -19.31 12.00 8.69
CA MET A 1 -18.40 12.54 9.72
C MET A 1 -19.16 13.37 10.76
N GLU A 2 -20.10 14.23 10.34
CA GLU A 2 -20.92 15.07 11.25
C GLU A 2 -21.55 14.32 12.45
N ASN A 3 -21.98 13.07 12.28
CA ASN A 3 -22.57 12.29 13.37
C ASN A 3 -21.55 11.81 14.43
N LEU A 4 -20.27 11.69 14.09
CA LEU A 4 -19.23 11.26 15.03
C LEU A 4 -18.59 12.44 15.75
N GLU A 5 -18.44 13.57 15.05
CA GLU A 5 -17.94 14.81 15.67
C GLU A 5 -18.89 15.30 16.77
N SER A 6 -20.20 15.26 16.55
CA SER A 6 -21.20 15.57 17.58
C SER A 6 -21.20 14.58 18.76
N ARG A 7 -20.54 13.42 18.62
CA ARG A 7 -20.33 12.41 19.67
C ARG A 7 -18.94 12.48 20.29
N GLY A 8 -18.18 13.56 20.05
CA GLY A 8 -16.87 13.81 20.64
C GLY A 8 -15.70 13.14 19.91
N VAL A 9 -15.91 12.63 18.69
CA VAL A 9 -14.81 12.09 17.87
C VAL A 9 -14.18 13.23 17.08
N HIS A 10 -12.92 13.55 17.38
CA HIS A 10 -12.17 14.59 16.66
C HIS A 10 -11.30 13.97 15.57
N VAL A 11 -11.40 14.51 14.36
CA VAL A 11 -10.56 14.09 13.22
C VAL A 11 -9.26 14.88 13.26
N LEU A 12 -8.15 14.19 13.49
CA LEU A 12 -6.81 14.76 13.37
C LEU A 12 -6.46 14.91 11.89
N LYS A 13 -6.05 16.11 11.47
CA LYS A 13 -5.71 16.41 10.07
C LYS A 13 -4.20 16.49 9.81
N SER A 14 -3.40 16.57 10.87
CA SER A 14 -1.96 16.78 10.78
C SER A 14 -1.17 15.98 11.82
N LYS A 15 0.13 15.82 11.57
CA LYS A 15 1.07 15.22 12.54
C LYS A 15 1.23 16.12 13.75
N GLU A 16 1.09 17.43 13.56
CA GLU A 16 1.21 18.46 14.58
C GLU A 16 0.05 18.36 15.57
N GLU A 17 -1.19 18.18 15.10
CA GLU A 17 -2.34 17.88 15.97
C GLU A 17 -2.12 16.58 16.75
N LEU A 18 -1.62 15.53 16.09
CA LEU A 18 -1.28 14.29 16.77
C LEU A 18 -0.17 14.47 17.81
N LYS A 19 0.80 15.36 17.59
CA LYS A 19 1.86 15.72 18.56
C LYS A 19 1.38 16.63 19.69
N ALA A 20 0.25 17.30 19.54
CA ALA A 20 -0.37 18.10 20.59
C ALA A 20 -1.26 17.29 21.52
N LEU A 21 -1.68 16.07 21.13
CA LEU A 21 -2.52 15.22 21.97
C LEU A 21 -1.82 14.76 23.26
N GLU A 22 -2.33 15.11 24.43
CA GLU A 22 -1.75 14.65 25.69
C GLU A 22 -2.31 13.28 26.13
N GLN A 23 -3.58 13.01 25.81
CA GLN A 23 -4.29 11.80 26.23
C GLN A 23 -5.43 11.46 25.26
N GLY A 24 -5.90 10.22 25.33
CA GLY A 24 -7.06 9.76 24.56
C GLY A 24 -6.85 8.40 23.89
N ILE A 25 -7.84 8.00 23.09
CA ILE A 25 -7.76 6.81 22.24
C ILE A 25 -7.68 7.30 20.79
N VAL A 26 -6.62 6.91 20.08
CA VAL A 26 -6.47 7.19 18.65
C VAL A 26 -6.98 5.99 17.86
N VAL A 27 -7.95 6.24 16.98
CA VAL A 27 -8.49 5.21 16.08
C VAL A 27 -7.88 5.38 14.69
N ILE A 28 -7.13 4.39 14.23
CA ILE A 28 -6.59 4.37 12.86
C ILE A 28 -7.69 3.83 11.95
N ARG A 29 -8.04 4.56 10.89
CA ARG A 29 -9.11 4.20 9.95
C ARG A 29 -8.73 3.00 9.05
N ALA A 30 -9.72 2.39 8.41
CA ALA A 30 -9.56 1.25 7.50
C ALA A 30 -8.50 1.40 6.39
N HIS A 31 -8.28 2.62 5.91
CA HIS A 31 -7.27 2.91 4.87
C HIS A 31 -5.82 2.88 5.40
N GLY A 32 -5.62 2.72 6.71
CA GLY A 32 -4.30 2.77 7.34
C GLY A 32 -3.67 4.16 7.35
N VAL A 33 -2.45 4.22 7.87
CA VAL A 33 -1.56 5.39 7.91
C VAL A 33 -0.12 4.94 7.67
N GLY A 34 0.77 5.89 7.37
CA GLY A 34 2.21 5.64 7.21
C GLY A 34 2.86 5.11 8.49
N LYS A 35 3.99 4.43 8.34
CA LYS A 35 4.71 3.76 9.44
C LYS A 35 5.12 4.75 10.53
N GLU A 36 5.47 5.97 10.15
CA GLU A 36 5.91 7.02 11.07
C GLU A 36 4.79 7.48 12.03
N ILE A 37 3.52 7.33 11.64
CA ILE A 37 2.39 7.63 12.52
C ILE A 37 2.26 6.57 13.61
N TYR A 38 2.49 5.30 13.28
CA TYR A 38 2.54 4.22 14.28
C TYR A 38 3.68 4.44 15.27
N GLU A 39 4.88 4.74 14.76
CA GLU A 39 6.06 5.03 15.59
C GLU A 39 5.84 6.24 16.51
N LEU A 40 5.18 7.29 15.99
CA LEU A 40 4.82 8.46 16.78
C LEU A 40 3.82 8.13 17.89
N LEU A 41 2.77 7.36 17.59
CA LEU A 41 1.76 6.96 18.55
C LEU A 41 2.36 6.09 19.67
N GLU A 42 3.21 5.13 19.31
CA GLU A 42 3.92 4.26 20.24
C GLU A 42 4.85 5.06 21.16
N LYS A 43 5.67 5.94 20.58
CA LYS A 43 6.58 6.82 21.35
C LYS A 43 5.84 7.70 22.35
N ARG A 44 4.59 8.07 22.05
CA ARG A 44 3.76 8.95 22.90
C ARG A 44 2.98 8.17 23.95
N GLY A 45 3.00 6.83 23.92
CA GLY A 45 2.27 5.99 24.86
C GLY A 45 0.74 6.13 24.78
N LEU A 46 0.21 6.59 23.63
CA LEU A 46 -1.22 6.77 23.44
C LEU A 46 -1.92 5.42 23.24
N LYS A 47 -3.16 5.30 23.70
CA LYS A 47 -3.98 4.10 23.43
C LYS A 47 -4.39 4.10 21.96
N ILE A 48 -4.15 2.99 21.26
CA ILE A 48 -4.43 2.86 19.83
C ILE A 48 -5.50 1.78 19.61
N VAL A 49 -6.49 2.10 18.79
CA VAL A 49 -7.40 1.11 18.19
C VAL A 49 -7.15 1.10 16.68
N ASP A 50 -6.48 0.06 16.20
CA ASP A 50 -6.19 -0.09 14.78
C ASP A 50 -7.37 -0.78 14.06
N SER A 51 -8.12 0.00 13.28
CA SER A 51 -9.20 -0.52 12.42
C SER A 51 -8.78 -0.66 10.96
N SER A 52 -7.47 -0.60 10.68
CA SER A 52 -6.93 -0.79 9.33
C SER A 52 -7.40 -2.11 8.74
N CYS A 53 -7.82 -2.06 7.48
CA CYS A 53 -8.20 -3.26 6.75
C CYS A 53 -7.00 -4.25 6.74
N PRO A 54 -7.19 -5.54 7.10
CA PRO A 54 -6.11 -6.53 7.08
C PRO A 54 -5.41 -6.63 5.72
N PHE A 55 -6.13 -6.29 4.64
CA PHE A 55 -5.59 -6.22 3.29
C PHE A 55 -4.58 -5.09 3.13
N VAL A 56 -4.91 -3.88 3.60
CA VAL A 56 -3.98 -2.74 3.60
C VAL A 56 -2.74 -3.08 4.41
N ARG A 57 -2.91 -3.68 5.59
CA ARG A 57 -1.78 -4.11 6.45
C ARG A 57 -0.85 -5.11 5.75
N LYS A 58 -1.40 -6.05 4.97
CA LYS A 58 -0.60 -7.00 4.20
C LYS A 58 0.23 -6.31 3.12
N ILE A 59 -0.33 -5.33 2.42
CA ILE A 59 0.40 -4.59 1.38
C ILE A 59 1.45 -3.68 1.99
N GLN A 60 1.13 -2.97 3.06
CA GLN A 60 2.09 -2.20 3.86
C GLN A 60 3.31 -3.06 4.26
N LYS A 61 3.07 -4.30 4.74
CA LYS A 61 4.12 -5.25 5.07
C LYS A 61 4.99 -5.62 3.87
N LEU A 62 4.40 -5.90 2.71
CA LEU A 62 5.16 -6.25 1.50
C LEU A 62 5.98 -5.07 0.98
N VAL A 63 5.39 -3.88 0.95
CA VAL A 63 6.11 -2.66 0.58
C VAL A 63 7.32 -2.48 1.48
N PHE A 64 7.16 -2.64 2.79
CA PHE A 64 8.28 -2.60 3.74
C PHE A 64 9.33 -3.69 3.48
N GLU A 65 8.92 -4.96 3.33
CA GLU A 65 9.85 -6.08 3.12
C GLU A 65 10.67 -5.94 1.82
N HIS A 66 10.01 -5.61 0.71
CA HIS A 66 10.66 -5.47 -0.60
C HIS A 66 11.55 -4.22 -0.67
N SER A 67 11.07 -3.09 -0.14
CA SER A 67 11.88 -1.87 -0.10
C SER A 67 13.10 -2.01 0.80
N LYS A 68 12.96 -2.65 1.97
CA LYS A 68 14.08 -2.96 2.87
C LYS A 68 15.11 -3.91 2.25
N ALA A 69 14.69 -4.76 1.30
CA ALA A 69 15.59 -5.60 0.51
C ALA A 69 16.33 -4.82 -0.60
N GLY A 70 16.16 -3.49 -0.69
CA GLY A 70 16.77 -2.63 -1.70
C GLY A 70 16.08 -2.68 -3.05
N GLU A 71 14.86 -3.24 -3.11
CA GLU A 71 14.11 -3.35 -4.35
C GLU A 71 13.26 -2.11 -4.59
N SER A 72 13.17 -1.66 -5.86
CA SER A 72 12.28 -0.56 -6.23
C SER A 72 10.82 -1.00 -6.28
N VAL A 73 9.97 -0.46 -5.42
CA VAL A 73 8.58 -0.87 -5.25
C VAL A 73 7.64 0.10 -5.96
N ILE A 74 6.72 -0.41 -6.79
CA ILE A 74 5.68 0.40 -7.45
C ILE A 74 4.29 -0.05 -7.05
N VAL A 75 3.55 0.81 -6.38
CA VAL A 75 2.16 0.60 -5.98
C VAL A 75 1.25 1.19 -7.05
N MET A 76 0.21 0.47 -7.52
CA MET A 76 -0.71 1.07 -8.48
C MET A 76 -1.90 1.73 -7.77
N GLY A 77 -2.15 2.98 -8.09
CA GLY A 77 -3.25 3.77 -7.56
C GLY A 77 -2.95 5.26 -7.62
N ASP A 78 -3.93 6.09 -7.28
CA ASP A 78 -3.71 7.53 -7.22
C ASP A 78 -2.77 7.86 -6.04
N PRO A 79 -1.59 8.46 -6.29
CA PRO A 79 -0.71 8.91 -5.21
C PRO A 79 -1.44 9.77 -4.18
N GLU A 80 -2.44 10.57 -4.57
CA GLU A 80 -3.16 11.44 -3.64
C GLU A 80 -4.20 10.70 -2.77
N HIS A 81 -4.48 9.42 -3.03
CA HIS A 81 -5.46 8.67 -2.27
C HIS A 81 -4.91 8.28 -0.88
N PRO A 82 -5.66 8.50 0.23
CA PRO A 82 -5.17 8.22 1.58
C PRO A 82 -4.67 6.79 1.82
N GLU A 83 -5.31 5.80 1.20
CA GLU A 83 -4.86 4.39 1.23
C GLU A 83 -3.49 4.21 0.56
N ILE A 84 -3.24 4.90 -0.56
CA ILE A 84 -1.97 4.83 -1.27
C ILE A 84 -0.88 5.53 -0.46
N GLN A 85 -1.16 6.73 0.05
CA GLN A 85 -0.24 7.43 0.96
C GLN A 85 0.11 6.58 2.20
N GLY A 86 -0.89 5.93 2.80
CA GLY A 86 -0.70 5.01 3.91
C GLY A 86 0.10 3.76 3.56
N ILE A 87 0.10 3.32 2.29
CA ILE A 87 0.92 2.20 1.81
C ILE A 87 2.35 2.65 1.49
N LEU A 88 2.51 3.77 0.79
CA LEU A 88 3.82 4.34 0.43
C LEU A 88 4.64 4.70 1.66
N GLY A 89 4.01 5.19 2.73
CA GLY A 89 4.66 5.51 4.00
C GLY A 89 5.22 4.30 4.76
N TRP A 90 5.15 3.08 4.21
CA TRP A 90 5.81 1.89 4.73
C TRP A 90 7.06 1.50 3.93
N GLY A 91 7.31 2.18 2.82
CA GLY A 91 8.44 1.93 1.95
C GLY A 91 9.65 2.77 2.31
N ASP A 92 10.83 2.17 2.20
CA ASP A 92 12.12 2.86 2.28
C ASP A 92 12.72 3.05 0.87
N GLY A 93 13.45 4.14 0.61
CA GLY A 93 14.14 4.33 -0.68
C GLY A 93 13.21 4.51 -1.89
N ASP A 94 13.36 3.68 -2.92
CA ASP A 94 12.69 3.84 -4.23
C ASP A 94 11.30 3.20 -4.25
N VAL A 95 10.34 3.83 -3.56
CA VAL A 95 8.93 3.43 -3.52
C VAL A 95 8.06 4.53 -4.14
N THR A 96 7.28 4.20 -5.17
CA THR A 96 6.41 5.17 -5.85
C THR A 96 5.02 4.61 -6.17
N ALA A 97 4.06 5.50 -6.42
CA ALA A 97 2.75 5.14 -6.93
C ALA A 97 2.54 5.60 -8.38
N LEU A 98 1.88 4.77 -9.19
CA LEU A 98 1.49 5.09 -10.57
C LEU A 98 -0.02 4.88 -10.75
N LYS A 99 -0.69 5.79 -11.46
CA LYS A 99 -2.16 5.78 -11.54
C LYS A 99 -2.70 4.65 -12.41
N GLY A 100 -1.91 4.18 -13.38
CA GLY A 100 -2.35 3.12 -14.27
C GLY A 100 -1.24 2.33 -14.93
N ILE A 101 -1.65 1.23 -15.57
CA ILE A 101 -0.76 0.30 -16.25
C ILE A 101 0.06 0.96 -17.37
N GLU A 102 -0.49 1.96 -18.06
CA GLU A 102 0.22 2.63 -19.15
C GLU A 102 1.47 3.36 -18.68
N GLU A 103 1.47 3.91 -17.47
CA GLU A 103 2.66 4.52 -16.86
C GLU A 103 3.70 3.44 -16.54
N VAL A 104 3.28 2.30 -15.98
CA VAL A 104 4.15 1.15 -15.72
C VAL A 104 4.80 0.64 -17.01
N LEU A 105 4.05 0.60 -18.11
CA LEU A 105 4.56 0.15 -19.42
C LEU A 105 5.57 1.12 -20.05
N ARG A 106 5.55 2.41 -19.67
CA ARG A 106 6.54 3.41 -20.12
C ARG A 106 7.85 3.34 -19.34
N LEU A 107 7.89 2.63 -18.22
CA LEU A 107 9.11 2.49 -17.45
C LEU A 107 10.18 1.75 -18.27
N PRO A 108 11.46 2.14 -18.14
CA PRO A 108 12.56 1.46 -18.80
C PRO A 108 12.61 -0.02 -18.39
N ASP A 109 13.07 -0.86 -19.31
CA ASP A 109 13.19 -2.30 -19.07
C ASP A 109 14.13 -2.56 -17.89
N GLY A 110 13.80 -3.59 -17.10
CA GLY A 110 14.32 -3.80 -15.75
C GLY A 110 15.83 -3.70 -15.63
N ASN A 111 16.30 -2.55 -15.13
CA ASN A 111 17.68 -2.32 -14.72
C ASN A 111 17.96 -2.91 -13.31
N GLY A 112 17.35 -4.06 -12.98
CA GLY A 112 17.41 -4.69 -11.64
C GLY A 112 16.26 -4.35 -10.67
N LYS A 113 15.20 -3.65 -11.13
CA LYS A 113 14.05 -3.24 -10.30
C LYS A 113 12.94 -4.32 -10.23
N LYS A 114 12.37 -4.62 -9.05
CA LYS A 114 11.23 -5.57 -8.85
C LYS A 114 9.94 -4.84 -8.47
N PHE A 115 8.93 -4.86 -9.34
CA PHE A 115 7.73 -4.03 -9.21
C PHE A 115 6.59 -4.71 -8.44
N LEU A 116 6.25 -4.26 -7.22
CA LEU A 116 5.10 -4.80 -6.48
C LEU A 116 3.73 -4.25 -6.95
N LEU A 117 3.20 -4.77 -8.06
CA LEU A 117 1.93 -4.29 -8.63
C LEU A 117 0.68 -4.57 -7.75
N TRP A 118 0.29 -3.64 -6.89
CA TRP A 118 -0.98 -3.73 -6.14
C TRP A 118 -2.13 -2.96 -6.79
N HIS A 119 -3.33 -3.57 -6.89
CA HIS A 119 -4.60 -2.90 -7.24
C HIS A 119 -5.84 -3.69 -6.73
N ARG A 120 -6.96 -3.01 -6.49
CA ARG A 120 -8.28 -3.62 -6.16
C ARG A 120 -8.97 -4.19 -7.42
N PRO A 121 -9.61 -5.37 -7.36
CA PRO A 121 -9.38 -6.48 -8.33
C PRO A 121 -8.79 -6.13 -9.72
N LEU A 122 -7.60 -6.69 -9.99
CA LEU A 122 -6.84 -6.58 -11.24
C LEU A 122 -7.57 -7.10 -12.51
N SER A 123 -8.61 -7.92 -12.37
CA SER A 123 -9.40 -8.43 -13.51
C SER A 123 -10.09 -7.33 -14.32
N ILE A 124 -10.12 -6.09 -13.81
CA ILE A 124 -10.67 -4.90 -14.49
C ILE A 124 -9.56 -4.05 -15.15
N LEU A 125 -8.30 -4.28 -14.80
CA LEU A 125 -7.26 -3.25 -14.95
C LEU A 125 -6.30 -3.47 -16.12
N ILE A 126 -6.02 -4.74 -16.45
CA ILE A 126 -5.07 -5.08 -17.51
C ILE A 126 -5.62 -6.19 -18.39
N ASN A 127 -5.51 -6.02 -19.71
CA ASN A 127 -5.79 -7.09 -20.66
C ASN A 127 -4.59 -8.03 -20.80
N SER A 128 -4.80 -9.19 -21.43
CA SER A 128 -3.78 -10.21 -21.66
C SER A 128 -2.54 -9.66 -22.40
N LYS A 129 -2.71 -8.70 -23.32
CA LYS A 129 -1.59 -8.07 -24.04
C LYS A 129 -0.72 -7.22 -23.11
N GLN A 130 -1.33 -6.39 -22.25
CA GLN A 130 -0.62 -5.55 -21.28
C GLN A 130 0.15 -6.41 -20.27
N PHE A 131 -0.46 -7.50 -19.80
CA PHE A 131 0.19 -8.47 -18.92
C PHE A 131 1.42 -9.14 -19.57
N LEU A 132 1.30 -9.56 -20.84
CA LEU A 132 2.43 -10.12 -21.59
C LEU A 132 3.56 -9.10 -21.81
N LYS A 133 3.24 -7.81 -21.99
CA LYS A 133 4.25 -6.75 -22.08
C LYS A 133 5.03 -6.61 -20.77
N LEU A 134 4.36 -6.64 -19.61
CA LEU A 134 5.02 -6.61 -18.31
C LEU A 134 6.01 -7.78 -18.16
N LEU A 135 5.58 -9.00 -18.51
CA LEU A 135 6.44 -10.18 -18.43
C LEU A 135 7.68 -10.08 -19.33
N LYS A 136 7.53 -9.51 -20.53
CA LYS A 136 8.66 -9.32 -21.47
C LYS A 136 9.70 -8.32 -20.94
N LYS A 137 9.29 -7.33 -20.16
CA LYS A 137 10.18 -6.32 -19.54
C LYS A 137 11.04 -6.86 -18.38
N GLY A 138 10.91 -8.14 -18.02
CA GLY A 138 11.63 -8.74 -16.89
C GLY A 138 11.09 -8.30 -15.52
N VAL A 139 9.90 -7.71 -15.51
CA VAL A 139 9.23 -7.20 -14.30
C VAL A 139 8.67 -8.36 -13.49
N SER A 140 9.16 -8.53 -12.25
CA SER A 140 8.49 -9.35 -11.25
C SER A 140 7.30 -8.56 -10.71
N TYR A 141 6.12 -9.19 -10.62
CA TYR A 141 4.93 -8.58 -10.02
C TYR A 141 4.29 -9.51 -8.99
N ILE A 142 3.66 -8.90 -7.99
CA ILE A 142 2.82 -9.59 -7.01
C ILE A 142 1.41 -9.05 -7.17
N CYS A 143 0.53 -9.85 -7.76
CA CYS A 143 -0.87 -9.48 -7.90
C CYS A 143 -1.71 -10.20 -6.85
N TYR A 144 -2.56 -9.43 -6.17
CA TYR A 144 -3.58 -9.98 -5.29
C TYR A 144 -4.95 -9.88 -5.96
N GLN A 145 -5.60 -11.03 -6.15
CA GLN A 145 -7.01 -11.09 -6.47
C GLN A 145 -7.83 -11.39 -5.21
N TYR A 146 -8.98 -10.72 -5.12
CA TYR A 146 -10.06 -11.12 -4.25
C TYR A 146 -10.80 -12.26 -4.95
N ASP A 147 -10.92 -13.43 -4.31
CA ASP A 147 -12.03 -14.31 -4.68
C ASP A 147 -13.35 -13.75 -4.15
N LEU A 148 -14.48 -14.32 -4.60
CA LEU A 148 -15.83 -13.91 -4.16
C LEU A 148 -16.05 -14.06 -2.64
N GLN A 149 -15.18 -14.80 -1.94
CA GLN A 149 -15.17 -15.00 -0.50
C GLN A 149 -14.17 -14.08 0.23
N ARG A 150 -13.55 -13.14 -0.49
CA ARG A 150 -12.51 -12.21 0.00
C ARG A 150 -11.23 -12.92 0.48
N ASN A 151 -10.97 -14.14 0.02
CA ASN A 151 -9.69 -14.79 0.25
C ASN A 151 -8.63 -14.25 -0.72
N PHE A 152 -7.40 -14.12 -0.23
CA PHE A 152 -6.27 -13.76 -1.05
C PHE A 152 -5.85 -14.92 -1.95
N ARG A 153 -5.83 -14.69 -3.27
CA ARG A 153 -5.00 -15.47 -4.18
C ARG A 153 -3.80 -14.62 -4.58
N THR A 154 -2.61 -15.03 -4.13
CA THR A 154 -1.35 -14.44 -4.58
C THR A 154 -1.00 -15.10 -5.92
N ALA A 155 -0.97 -14.33 -7.01
CA ALA A 155 -0.28 -14.75 -8.22
C ALA A 155 1.11 -14.12 -8.17
N VAL A 156 2.11 -14.90 -7.74
CA VAL A 156 3.52 -14.55 -7.91
C VAL A 156 3.99 -15.15 -9.23
N ARG A 157 4.47 -14.32 -10.15
CA ARG A 157 5.24 -14.82 -11.29
C ARG A 157 6.53 -14.03 -11.39
N SER A 158 7.58 -14.57 -10.80
CA SER A 158 8.96 -14.32 -11.23
C SER A 158 9.37 -15.45 -12.17
N LYS A 159 10.23 -15.17 -13.15
CA LYS A 159 10.91 -16.24 -13.89
C LYS A 159 11.74 -17.06 -12.91
N GLY A 160 11.59 -18.39 -12.89
CA GLY A 160 12.63 -19.27 -12.32
C GLY A 160 12.23 -20.45 -11.42
N ILE A 161 10.98 -20.91 -11.36
CA ILE A 161 10.65 -22.18 -10.65
C ILE A 161 9.71 -23.02 -11.50
N SER A 162 10.10 -24.27 -11.77
CA SER A 162 9.32 -25.28 -12.50
C SER A 162 8.23 -25.89 -11.62
N TRP A 163 7.13 -26.30 -12.26
CA TRP A 163 5.92 -26.90 -11.69
C TRP A 163 6.18 -28.15 -10.86
#